data_AF-A0A8E2JGC0-F1
#
_entry.id   AF-A0A8E2JGC0-F1
#
_cell.length_a   1.000
_cell.length_b   1.000
_cell.length_c   1.000
_cell.angle_alpha   90.00
_cell.angle_beta   90.00
_cell.angle_gamma   90.00
#
_symmetry.space_group_name_H-M   'P 1'
#
loop_
_entity.id
_entity.type
_entity.pdbx_description
1 polymer ?
#
loop_
_entity_poly.entity_id
_entity_poly.type
_entity_poly.pdbx_seq_one_letter_code
_entity_poly.pdbx_strand_id
1 'polypeptide(L)' 'MPSSTPIRSFMRTATRYLSEPHPHGRHPATMVPHRHYAPFFMRRMAGTAAWYFPVGAVLLGWPFMTSAVLKKTGF' A
#
# COMPACT_ATOMS: atom_id res chain seq x y z
N MET A 1 -10.97 -30.02 -19.27
CA MET A 1 -11.82 -30.76 -20.23
C MET A 1 -11.50 -30.31 -21.66
N PRO A 2 -11.10 -31.24 -22.56
CA PRO A 2 -11.05 -30.97 -23.99
C PRO A 2 -12.46 -30.66 -24.51
N SER A 3 -12.59 -29.71 -25.45
CA SER A 3 -13.90 -29.37 -26.02
C SER A 3 -14.36 -30.44 -26.99
N SER A 4 -15.68 -30.69 -27.02
CA SER A 4 -16.30 -31.72 -27.87
C SER A 4 -16.14 -31.49 -29.38
N THR A 5 -15.78 -30.28 -29.82
CA THR A 5 -15.62 -29.94 -31.24
C THR A 5 -14.25 -29.32 -31.56
N PRO A 6 -13.62 -29.67 -32.70
CA PRO A 6 -12.33 -29.13 -33.14
C PRO A 6 -12.34 -27.60 -33.34
N ILE A 7 -13.48 -27.05 -33.77
CA ILE A 7 -13.64 -25.60 -33.93
C ILE A 7 -13.54 -24.90 -32.57
N ARG A 8 -14.10 -25.49 -31.51
CA ARG A 8 -14.04 -24.89 -30.17
C ARG A 8 -12.64 -25.00 -29.55
N SER A 9 -11.87 -26.03 -29.88
CA SER A 9 -10.47 -26.13 -29.45
C SER A 9 -9.58 -25.15 -30.21
N PHE A 10 -9.83 -24.97 -31.50
CA PHE A 10 -9.19 -23.94 -32.33
C PHE A 10 -9.50 -22.53 -31.82
N MET A 11 -10.76 -22.18 -31.61
CA MET A 11 -11.12 -20.85 -31.09
C MET A 11 -10.54 -20.60 -29.69
N ARG A 12 -10.44 -21.63 -28.85
CA ARG A 12 -9.82 -21.53 -27.51
C ARG A 12 -8.31 -21.37 -27.56
N THR A 13 -7.64 -21.97 -28.54
CA THR A 13 -6.20 -21.77 -28.73
C THR A 13 -5.95 -20.40 -29.33
N ALA A 14 -6.72 -19.99 -30.34
CA ALA A 14 -6.67 -18.66 -30.93
C ALA A 14 -6.89 -17.55 -29.89
N THR A 15 -7.88 -17.65 -28.98
CA THR A 15 -8.08 -16.64 -27.94
C THR A 15 -6.93 -16.55 -26.94
N ARG A 16 -6.18 -17.63 -26.70
CA ARG A 16 -4.99 -17.65 -25.84
C ARG A 16 -3.72 -17.18 -26.55
N TYR A 17 -3.63 -17.33 -27.86
CA TYR A 17 -2.49 -16.89 -28.67
C TYR A 17 -2.64 -15.42 -29.13
N LEU A 18 -3.85 -14.96 -29.42
CA LEU A 18 -4.16 -13.57 -29.79
C LEU A 18 -4.01 -12.61 -28.60
N SER A 19 -4.23 -13.10 -27.38
CA SER A 19 -3.76 -12.43 -26.17
C SER A 19 -2.29 -12.78 -25.98
N GLU A 20 -1.40 -12.03 -26.61
CA GLU A 20 0.03 -12.16 -26.36
C GLU A 20 0.25 -12.14 -24.82
N PRO A 21 1.06 -13.04 -24.24
CA PRO A 21 1.42 -12.97 -22.82
C PRO A 21 2.35 -11.77 -22.62
N HIS A 22 1.87 -10.56 -22.90
CA HIS A 22 2.53 -9.34 -22.53
C HIS A 22 2.69 -9.38 -21.01
N PRO A 23 3.89 -9.09 -20.46
CA PRO A 23 4.13 -9.04 -19.01
C PRO A 23 3.10 -8.23 -18.20
N HIS A 24 2.35 -7.33 -18.84
CA HIS A 24 1.27 -6.54 -18.23
C HIS A 24 -0.15 -7.08 -18.46
N GLY A 25 -0.37 -8.02 -19.39
CA GLY A 25 -1.69 -8.58 -19.75
C GLY A 25 -2.10 -9.80 -18.92
N ARG A 26 -1.17 -10.37 -18.14
CA ARG A 26 -1.50 -11.36 -17.12
C ARG A 26 -1.96 -10.63 -15.87
N HIS A 27 -3.21 -10.17 -15.84
CA HIS A 27 -3.85 -9.90 -14.55
C HIS A 27 -3.86 -11.22 -13.78
N PRO A 28 -3.19 -11.33 -12.62
CA PRO A 28 -3.19 -12.54 -11.83
C PRO A 28 -4.56 -12.70 -11.16
N ALA A 29 -5.62 -12.96 -11.94
CA ALA A 29 -6.91 -13.36 -11.40
C ALA A 29 -6.81 -14.75 -10.73
N THR A 30 -5.77 -15.52 -11.07
CA THR A 30 -5.55 -16.89 -10.59
C THR A 30 -4.25 -17.09 -9.80
N MET A 31 -3.40 -16.05 -9.63
CA MET A 31 -2.25 -16.17 -8.72
C MET A 31 -2.65 -15.75 -7.32
N VAL A 32 -2.15 -16.47 -6.32
CA VAL A 32 -2.33 -16.10 -4.91
C VAL A 32 -1.75 -14.70 -4.70
N PRO A 33 -2.51 -13.74 -4.15
CA PRO A 33 -1.99 -12.42 -3.86
C PRO A 33 -0.82 -12.52 -2.89
N HIS A 34 0.20 -11.67 -3.07
CA HIS A 34 1.32 -11.60 -2.14
C HIS A 34 0.80 -11.29 -0.74
N ARG A 35 1.25 -12.08 0.25
CA ARG A 35 0.83 -11.91 1.65
C ARG A 35 1.33 -10.55 2.14
N HIS A 36 0.39 -9.67 2.53
CA HIS A 36 0.72 -8.37 3.07
C HIS A 36 1.60 -8.51 4.33
N TYR A 37 2.83 -8.01 4.29
CA TYR A 37 3.73 -8.00 5.44
C TYR A 37 3.54 -6.72 6.25
N ALA A 38 2.52 -6.73 7.12
CA ALA A 38 2.15 -5.60 7.96
C ALA A 38 3.28 -4.99 8.81
N PRO A 39 4.23 -5.77 9.37
CA PRO A 39 5.30 -5.20 10.22
C PRO A 39 6.21 -4.21 9.47
N PHE A 40 6.44 -4.40 8.18
CA PHE A 40 7.25 -3.48 7.39
C PHE A 40 6.61 -2.10 7.28
N PHE A 41 5.31 -2.06 6.98
CA PHE A 41 4.57 -0.81 6.88
C PHE A 41 4.47 -0.11 8.25
N MET A 42 4.26 -0.87 9.32
CA MET A 42 4.25 -0.33 10.69
C MET A 42 5.60 0.26 11.08
N ARG A 43 6.72 -0.42 10.78
CA ARG A 43 8.06 0.09 11.08
C ARG A 43 8.37 1.38 10.31
N ARG A 44 7.99 1.43 9.03
CA ARG A 44 8.17 2.64 8.20
C ARG A 44 7.30 3.80 8.69
N MET A 45 6.04 3.51 9.02
CA MET A 45 5.12 4.49 9.60
C MET A 45 5.65 5.02 10.93
N ALA A 46 6.10 4.14 11.83
CA ALA A 46 6.67 4.51 13.13
C ALA A 46 7.93 5.36 12.98
N GLY A 47 8.85 4.99 12.08
CA GLY A 47 10.05 5.79 11.80
C GLY A 47 9.72 7.17 11.24
N THR A 48 8.68 7.26 10.40
CA THR A 48 8.18 8.54 9.88
C THR A 48 7.57 9.37 11.01
N ALA A 49 6.67 8.78 11.80
CA ALA A 49 6.02 9.43 12.93
C ALA A 49 7.02 9.91 13.98
N ALA A 50 8.10 9.18 14.23
CA ALA A 50 9.14 9.55 15.19
C ALA A 50 9.80 10.91 14.89
N TRP A 51 9.84 11.33 13.62
CA TRP A 51 10.35 12.64 13.24
C TRP A 51 9.27 13.72 13.22
N TYR A 52 8.14 13.44 12.57
CA TYR A 52 7.10 14.45 12.38
C TYR A 52 6.31 14.75 13.65
N PHE A 53 6.13 13.78 14.54
CA PHE A 53 5.36 13.95 15.77
C PHE A 53 6.00 14.96 16.73
N PRO A 54 7.30 14.86 17.10
CA PRO A 54 7.90 15.86 17.99
C PRO A 54 7.98 17.24 17.34
N VAL A 55 8.28 17.33 16.04
CA VAL A 55 8.31 18.62 15.31
C VAL A 55 6.91 19.26 15.32
N GLY A 56 5.86 18.50 15.02
CA GLY A 56 4.48 18.97 15.07
C GLY A 56 4.06 19.37 16.49
N ALA A 57 4.46 18.59 17.50
CA ALA A 57 4.16 18.89 18.90
C ALA A 57 4.81 20.21 19.36
N VAL A 58 6.03 20.53 18.91
CA VAL A 58 6.66 21.82 19.21
C VAL A 58 5.96 22.95 18.44
N LEU A 59 5.76 22.80 17.12
CA LEU A 59 5.17 23.83 16.27
C LEU A 59 3.74 24.20 16.67
N LEU A 60 2.94 23.24 17.13
CA LEU A 60 1.56 23.46 17.53
C LEU A 60 1.41 23.63 19.05
N GLY A 61 2.27 22.98 19.84
CA GLY A 61 2.19 22.96 21.30
C GLY A 61 2.91 24.11 21.99
N TRP A 62 3.75 24.89 21.30
CA TRP A 62 4.50 25.99 21.90
C TRP A 62 3.63 27.00 22.69
N PRO A 63 2.39 27.39 22.29
CA PRO A 63 1.62 28.36 23.06
C PRO A 63 1.16 27.79 24.41
N PHE A 64 0.89 26.49 24.46
CA PHE A 64 0.53 25.80 25.69
C PHE A 64 1.73 25.68 26.62
N MET A 65 2.90 25.34 26.06
CA MET A 65 4.15 25.31 26.81
C MET A 65 4.51 26.70 27.37
N THR A 66 4.42 27.75 26.56
CA THR A 66 4.70 29.12 27.02
C THR A 66 3.72 29.57 28.09
N SER A 67 2.41 29.33 27.93
CA SER A 67 1.42 29.68 28.96
C SER A 67 1.65 28.92 30.28
N ALA A 68 2.04 27.66 30.22
CA ALA A 68 2.38 26.87 31.42
C ALA A 68 3.62 27.40 32.12
N VAL A 69 4.64 27.82 31.37
CA VAL A 69 5.85 28.45 31.91
C VAL A 69 5.54 29.80 32.54
N LEU A 70 4.79 30.66 31.85
CA LEU A 70 4.43 32.00 32.33
C LEU A 70 3.67 31.94 33.67
N LYS A 71 2.65 31.09 33.75
CA LYS A 71 1.89 30.83 34.99
C LYS A 71 2.77 30.35 36.14
N LYS A 72 3.81 29.57 35.85
CA LYS A 72 4.76 29.09 36.85
C LYS A 72 5.73 30.18 37.30
N THR A 73 6.10 31.11 36.42
CA THR A 73 7.01 32.22 36.71
C THR A 73 6.34 33.44 37.33
N GLY A 74 5.02 33.43 37.51
CA GLY A 74 4.28 34.50 38.18
C GLY A 74 3.91 35.68 37.27
N PHE A 75 3.85 35.45 35.95
CA PHE A 75 3.24 36.36 34.97
C PHE A 75 1.81 35.92 34.62
#